data_AF-A0A223P2V3-F1
#
_entry.id   AF-A0A223P2V3-F1
#
_cell.length_a   1.000
_cell.length_b   1.000
_cell.length_c   1.000
_cell.angle_alpha   90.00
_cell.angle_beta   90.00
_cell.angle_gamma   90.00
#
_symmetry.space_group_name_H-M   'P 1'
#
loop_
_entity.id
_entity.type
_entity.pdbx_description
1 polymer ?
#
loop_
_entity_poly.entity_id
_entity_poly.type
_entity_poly.pdbx_seq_one_letter_code
_entity_poly.pdbx_strand_id
1 'polypeptide(L)'
;MKYFKILIATTALGLLTQLGSAQILKPGEIAKEAGTSEVNNTETSTIDNGVNKAAGAIKGLFKKKKKTDPATTANAPVALPPPTQSGTAIGMQQGPISAYNNYDFVPGDQIIFDDSFADDQNGEFPAHWNLGAGQAVVNTIAGRPAFLLTDGNYAHVSPLIKSPSYLGDAFTIEFDNYSSGGYPPKLYFYNSNANAIAASSDQACITIATDVIGIENKTTGLDLQGKIPADILSERYLNKWHHIAIAYRNNQLKVYVDQYRVAVAPNLGTKPHAFDIEGIGDPNNPIIIANVRVANGGGMNMLGKKFTDAKIITHGINFDIDKSTIKPESMGTLNMIVGILKDNPDLKFEVDGHTDNSGGAAHNATLSQQRADAVKSQLVNMGIDGSRLTTKGFGDTKPISNNLTPEGKANNRRVEFVKQ
;
A
#
# COMPACT_ATOMS: atom_id res chain seq x y z
N MET A 1 -33.41 -12.27 72.62
CA MET A 1 -33.16 -10.95 73.26
C MET A 1 -33.07 -9.89 72.17
N LYS A 2 -33.47 -8.64 72.46
CA LYS A 2 -33.14 -7.35 71.79
C LYS A 2 -33.09 -7.33 70.25
N TYR A 3 -34.11 -6.81 69.55
CA TYR A 3 -34.42 -5.38 69.30
C TYR A 3 -33.41 -4.63 68.40
N PHE A 4 -33.80 -4.34 67.15
CA PHE A 4 -34.13 -2.96 66.74
C PHE A 4 -35.04 -2.92 65.49
N LYS A 5 -35.83 -1.83 65.34
CA LYS A 5 -36.70 -1.52 64.19
C LYS A 5 -36.24 -0.21 63.54
N ILE A 6 -36.55 0.02 62.25
CA ILE A 6 -36.77 1.30 61.51
C ILE A 6 -36.56 1.01 60.01
N LEU A 7 -37.23 1.63 59.02
CA LEU A 7 -38.62 2.10 58.87
C LEU A 7 -38.90 2.21 57.35
N ILE A 8 -40.17 2.19 56.96
CA ILE A 8 -40.72 2.18 55.60
C ILE A 8 -40.36 3.42 54.75
N ALA A 9 -40.13 3.21 53.45
CA ALA A 9 -40.50 4.16 52.39
C ALA A 9 -40.90 3.42 51.09
N THR A 10 -42.20 3.22 50.87
CA THR A 10 -42.77 2.72 49.61
C THR A 10 -43.27 3.86 48.73
N THR A 11 -42.84 3.91 47.47
CA THR A 11 -43.62 4.58 46.41
C THR A 11 -43.32 3.94 45.04
N ALA A 12 -44.37 3.39 44.42
CA ALA A 12 -44.37 3.04 43.01
C ALA A 12 -45.26 4.05 42.28
N LEU A 13 -44.68 4.84 41.37
CA LEU A 13 -45.32 5.72 40.39
C LEU A 13 -44.17 6.29 39.54
N GLY A 14 -44.20 6.37 38.22
CA GLY A 14 -45.14 5.89 37.21
C GLY A 14 -44.63 6.39 35.84
N LEU A 15 -44.89 5.67 34.75
CA LEU A 15 -44.57 6.21 33.42
C LEU A 15 -45.37 7.50 33.20
N LEU A 16 -44.70 8.62 32.98
CA LEU A 16 -45.29 9.78 32.32
C LEU A 16 -44.35 10.28 31.23
N THR A 17 -44.78 10.13 29.98
CA THR A 17 -44.17 10.77 28.83
C THR A 17 -44.28 12.29 28.96
N GLN A 18 -43.20 13.02 28.68
CA GLN A 18 -43.31 14.46 28.45
C GLN A 18 -42.69 14.85 27.11
N LEU A 19 -43.58 15.17 26.16
CA LEU A 19 -43.26 15.79 24.88
C LEU A 19 -42.71 17.20 25.12
N GLY A 20 -41.63 17.55 24.40
CA GLY A 20 -40.94 18.83 24.53
C GLY A 20 -40.62 19.46 23.17
N SER A 21 -41.65 20.00 22.51
CA SER A 21 -41.57 21.05 21.47
C SER A 21 -40.63 20.83 20.28
N ALA A 22 -41.18 20.28 19.19
CA ALA A 22 -40.60 20.46 17.86
C ALA A 22 -40.62 21.94 17.45
N GLN A 23 -39.49 22.47 16.97
CA GLN A 23 -39.48 23.73 16.23
C GLN A 23 -39.86 23.48 14.77
N ILE A 24 -40.86 24.24 14.30
CA ILE A 24 -41.36 24.20 12.92
C ILE A 24 -40.34 24.90 12.02
N LEU A 25 -39.58 24.14 11.24
CA LEU A 25 -38.88 24.66 10.06
C LEU A 25 -39.84 24.65 8.87
N LYS A 26 -39.94 25.79 8.19
CA LYS A 26 -40.87 26.02 7.08
C LYS A 26 -40.36 25.31 5.83
N PRO A 27 -41.21 24.57 5.08
CA PRO A 27 -40.80 24.01 3.79
C PRO A 27 -40.69 25.13 2.75
N GLY A 28 -39.47 25.56 2.44
CA GLY A 28 -39.25 26.70 1.53
C GLY A 28 -37.83 26.89 0.97
N GLU A 29 -36.78 26.24 1.52
CA GLU A 29 -35.39 26.45 1.08
C GLU A 29 -34.57 25.14 0.96
N ILE A 30 -35.15 24.07 0.43
CA ILE A 30 -34.40 22.89 -0.05
C ILE A 30 -34.79 22.61 -1.51
N ALA A 31 -34.34 23.50 -2.40
CA ALA A 31 -34.56 23.39 -3.84
C ALA A 31 -33.40 24.03 -4.63
N LYS A 32 -32.16 23.66 -4.31
CA LYS A 32 -30.99 24.09 -5.10
C LYS A 32 -29.74 23.19 -5.04
N GLU A 33 -29.91 21.88 -4.93
CA GLU A 33 -28.80 20.92 -5.16
C GLU A 33 -29.27 19.54 -5.68
N ALA A 34 -30.43 19.49 -6.34
CA ALA A 34 -30.92 18.31 -7.04
C ALA A 34 -31.07 18.64 -8.53
N GLY A 35 -29.98 18.48 -9.30
CA GLY A 35 -29.96 18.97 -10.69
C GLY A 35 -28.70 18.75 -11.51
N THR A 36 -27.99 17.62 -11.35
CA THR A 36 -26.95 17.14 -12.31
C THR A 36 -26.60 15.66 -12.08
N SER A 37 -27.61 14.79 -11.94
CA SER A 37 -27.41 13.34 -11.69
C SER A 37 -28.18 12.42 -12.66
N GLU A 38 -28.37 12.85 -13.91
CA GLU A 38 -28.77 11.96 -15.01
C GLU A 38 -27.93 12.26 -16.25
N VAL A 39 -27.52 11.19 -16.95
CA VAL A 39 -26.58 11.05 -18.09
C VAL A 39 -25.20 10.50 -17.70
N ASN A 40 -24.87 9.34 -18.29
CA ASN A 40 -23.64 8.52 -18.23
C ASN A 40 -23.76 7.19 -17.46
N ASN A 41 -24.74 6.35 -17.82
CA ASN A 41 -24.84 4.96 -17.36
C ASN A 41 -24.87 3.92 -18.51
N THR A 42 -24.30 4.27 -19.67
CA THR A 42 -24.42 3.48 -20.91
C THR A 42 -23.10 3.24 -21.68
N GLU A 43 -21.97 3.83 -21.26
CA GLU A 43 -20.69 3.73 -22.00
C GLU A 43 -19.73 2.64 -21.50
N THR A 44 -19.97 2.05 -20.33
CA THR A 44 -19.05 1.06 -19.72
C THR A 44 -19.11 -0.34 -20.34
N SER A 45 -20.11 -0.66 -21.17
CA SER A 45 -20.28 -2.00 -21.75
C SER A 45 -19.54 -2.24 -23.08
N THR A 46 -19.08 -1.18 -23.76
CA THR A 46 -18.41 -1.28 -25.07
C THR A 46 -16.90 -1.45 -25.00
N ILE A 47 -16.27 -1.14 -23.86
CA ILE A 47 -14.80 -1.13 -23.72
C ILE A 47 -14.21 -2.55 -23.57
N ASP A 48 -14.87 -3.45 -22.83
CA ASP A 48 -14.38 -4.82 -22.57
C ASP A 48 -14.26 -5.69 -23.82
N ASN A 49 -15.01 -5.38 -24.88
CA ASN A 49 -14.92 -6.10 -26.15
C ASN A 49 -13.71 -5.70 -27.01
N GLY A 50 -13.08 -4.55 -26.74
CA GLY A 50 -11.88 -4.11 -27.45
C GLY A 50 -10.61 -4.86 -27.01
N VAL A 51 -10.42 -4.98 -25.70
CA VAL A 51 -9.20 -5.56 -25.08
C VAL A 51 -9.03 -7.05 -25.46
N ASN A 52 -10.12 -7.81 -25.46
CA ASN A 52 -10.10 -9.23 -25.82
C ASN A 52 -9.67 -9.51 -27.27
N LYS A 53 -9.80 -8.55 -28.18
CA LYS A 53 -9.42 -8.71 -29.59
C LYS A 53 -7.91 -8.53 -29.83
N ALA A 54 -7.24 -7.74 -28.98
CA ALA A 54 -5.78 -7.54 -29.06
C ALA A 54 -4.99 -8.77 -28.60
N ALA A 55 -5.47 -9.47 -27.56
CA ALA A 55 -4.80 -10.66 -27.01
C ALA A 55 -4.71 -11.85 -27.99
N GLY A 56 -5.62 -11.92 -28.98
CA GLY A 56 -5.67 -12.99 -29.97
C GLY A 56 -4.53 -12.99 -30.99
N ALA A 57 -3.93 -11.83 -31.28
CA ALA A 57 -2.97 -11.68 -32.39
C ALA A 57 -1.56 -12.25 -32.09
N ILE A 58 -1.19 -12.40 -30.82
CA ILE A 58 0.21 -12.69 -30.42
C ILE A 58 0.54 -14.19 -30.45
N LYS A 59 -0.47 -15.08 -30.43
CA LYS A 59 -0.25 -16.56 -30.44
C LYS A 59 0.26 -17.15 -31.76
N GLY A 60 0.40 -16.36 -32.83
CA GLY A 60 0.79 -16.84 -34.17
C GLY A 60 2.29 -17.03 -34.43
N LEU A 61 3.18 -16.43 -33.63
CA LEU A 61 4.56 -16.14 -34.05
C LEU A 61 5.66 -17.11 -33.57
N PHE A 62 5.35 -18.13 -32.76
CA PHE A 62 6.37 -19.06 -32.23
C PHE A 62 6.13 -20.52 -32.63
N LYS A 63 6.75 -20.96 -33.74
CA LYS A 63 6.90 -22.39 -34.13
C LYS A 63 8.27 -22.68 -34.78
N LYS A 64 8.93 -23.78 -34.36
CA LYS A 64 10.24 -24.36 -34.80
C LYS A 64 11.48 -23.52 -34.37
N LYS A 65 12.66 -24.04 -33.99
CA LYS A 65 13.44 -25.33 -34.10
C LYS A 65 14.07 -25.67 -32.69
N LYS A 66 14.98 -26.64 -32.44
CA LYS A 66 15.11 -28.11 -32.70
C LYS A 66 16.19 -28.68 -31.73
N LYS A 67 16.04 -29.91 -31.20
CA LYS A 67 16.94 -30.60 -30.21
C LYS A 67 18.42 -30.81 -30.63
N THR A 68 19.33 -30.91 -29.64
CA THR A 68 20.51 -31.83 -29.59
C THR A 68 21.05 -31.98 -28.16
N ASP A 69 21.53 -33.18 -27.81
CA ASP A 69 22.15 -33.68 -26.54
C ASP A 69 23.20 -34.77 -26.92
N PRO A 70 24.00 -35.39 -26.01
CA PRO A 70 24.85 -34.87 -24.91
C PRO A 70 26.26 -35.57 -24.79
N ALA A 71 27.15 -35.14 -23.88
CA ALA A 71 28.33 -35.88 -23.32
C ALA A 71 29.03 -35.03 -22.20
N THR A 72 29.14 -35.42 -20.91
CA THR A 72 30.19 -36.22 -20.19
C THR A 72 31.65 -35.73 -20.39
N THR A 73 32.57 -35.59 -19.41
CA THR A 73 32.69 -35.93 -17.95
C THR A 73 34.01 -35.34 -17.37
N ALA A 74 34.14 -35.07 -16.06
CA ALA A 74 35.34 -35.31 -15.18
C ALA A 74 35.35 -34.44 -13.89
N ASN A 75 36.10 -34.86 -12.85
CA ASN A 75 36.07 -34.31 -11.47
C ASN A 75 37.46 -33.89 -10.91
N ALA A 76 37.44 -32.96 -9.95
CA ALA A 76 38.44 -32.67 -8.89
C ALA A 76 39.78 -31.99 -9.28
N PRO A 77 40.52 -31.34 -8.33
CA PRO A 77 40.25 -31.19 -6.88
C PRO A 77 40.14 -29.72 -6.37
N VAL A 78 39.82 -29.57 -5.07
CA VAL A 78 39.59 -28.31 -4.35
C VAL A 78 40.89 -27.72 -3.78
N ALA A 79 41.01 -26.38 -3.78
CA ALA A 79 41.97 -25.63 -2.98
C ALA A 79 41.28 -24.44 -2.27
N LEU A 80 41.54 -24.24 -0.98
CA LEU A 80 40.98 -23.17 -0.15
C LEU A 80 41.89 -21.92 -0.15
N PRO A 81 41.35 -20.71 -0.39
CA PRO A 81 42.01 -19.45 -0.05
C PRO A 81 41.81 -19.07 1.44
N PRO A 82 42.65 -18.18 2.02
CA PRO A 82 42.58 -17.77 3.43
C PRO A 82 41.45 -16.76 3.71
N PRO A 83 41.11 -16.50 4.98
CA PRO A 83 39.95 -15.69 5.35
C PRO A 83 40.24 -14.17 5.34
N THR A 84 39.37 -13.39 4.70
CA THR A 84 39.39 -11.92 4.84
C THR A 84 37.98 -11.31 4.78
N GLN A 85 37.53 -10.82 5.95
CA GLN A 85 36.57 -9.72 6.15
C GLN A 85 35.25 -9.78 5.37
N SER A 86 34.30 -10.57 5.88
CA SER A 86 32.89 -10.53 5.51
C SER A 86 32.19 -9.29 6.09
N GLY A 87 32.14 -8.21 5.31
CA GLY A 87 31.31 -7.03 5.53
C GLY A 87 30.44 -6.75 4.30
N THR A 88 29.55 -7.68 3.94
CA THR A 88 28.77 -7.60 2.70
C THR A 88 27.37 -7.09 2.99
N ALA A 89 27.05 -5.89 2.49
CA ALA A 89 25.69 -5.38 2.49
C ALA A 89 24.78 -6.29 1.65
N ILE A 90 23.69 -6.79 2.23
CA ILE A 90 22.74 -7.67 1.53
C ILE A 90 21.84 -6.81 0.64
N GLY A 91 22.20 -6.72 -0.63
CA GLY A 91 21.33 -6.17 -1.66
C GLY A 91 20.18 -7.13 -1.98
N MET A 92 18.95 -6.61 -2.05
CA MET A 92 17.84 -7.32 -2.71
C MET A 92 18.28 -7.68 -4.14
N GLN A 93 18.09 -8.94 -4.56
CA GLN A 93 18.39 -9.35 -5.93
C GLN A 93 17.30 -8.83 -6.88
N GLN A 94 17.40 -7.56 -7.23
CA GLN A 94 16.44 -6.82 -8.05
C GLN A 94 16.28 -7.48 -9.43
N GLY A 95 15.04 -7.84 -9.77
CA GLY A 95 14.69 -8.18 -11.15
C GLY A 95 14.80 -6.95 -12.06
N PRO A 96 14.97 -7.13 -13.38
CA PRO A 96 15.01 -6.00 -14.30
C PRO A 96 13.67 -5.25 -14.28
N ILE A 97 13.73 -3.91 -14.35
CA ILE A 97 12.56 -3.01 -14.31
C ILE A 97 11.46 -3.40 -15.33
N SER A 98 11.83 -4.03 -16.46
CA SER A 98 10.91 -4.56 -17.47
C SER A 98 9.93 -5.63 -16.96
N ALA A 99 10.19 -6.27 -15.82
CA ALA A 99 9.24 -7.20 -15.18
C ALA A 99 7.96 -6.50 -14.70
N TYR A 100 8.01 -5.18 -14.44
CA TYR A 100 6.92 -4.37 -13.91
C TYR A 100 6.07 -3.67 -15.00
N ASN A 101 6.25 -4.03 -16.28
CA ASN A 101 5.54 -3.38 -17.40
C ASN A 101 3.99 -3.49 -17.34
N ASN A 102 3.46 -4.44 -16.56
CA ASN A 102 2.02 -4.62 -16.34
C ASN A 102 1.57 -4.25 -14.91
N TYR A 103 2.46 -3.66 -14.09
CA TYR A 103 2.17 -3.27 -12.71
C TYR A 103 1.35 -1.97 -12.71
N ASP A 104 0.13 -2.02 -12.17
CA ASP A 104 -0.85 -0.92 -12.18
C ASP A 104 -1.16 -0.35 -10.78
N PHE A 105 -0.34 -0.67 -9.77
CA PHE A 105 -0.45 -0.08 -8.44
C PHE A 105 0.08 1.35 -8.40
N VAL A 106 -0.75 2.29 -7.95
CA VAL A 106 -0.37 3.70 -7.74
C VAL A 106 -0.71 4.06 -6.29
N PRO A 107 0.29 4.32 -5.43
CA PRO A 107 0.08 4.76 -4.05
C PRO A 107 -0.87 5.94 -3.90
N GLY A 108 -1.52 6.04 -2.74
CA GLY A 108 -2.24 7.23 -2.33
C GLY A 108 -1.32 8.45 -2.20
N ASP A 109 -1.88 9.62 -2.51
CA ASP A 109 -1.24 10.94 -2.51
C ASP A 109 -1.38 11.68 -1.18
N GLN A 110 -2.15 11.11 -0.24
CA GLN A 110 -2.30 11.62 1.13
C GLN A 110 -1.82 10.55 2.13
N ILE A 111 -0.55 10.58 2.51
CA ILE A 111 -0.01 9.62 3.49
C ILE A 111 -0.58 9.96 4.87
N ILE A 112 -1.27 8.99 5.48
CA ILE A 112 -1.94 9.10 6.80
C ILE A 112 -1.25 8.27 7.89
N PHE A 113 -0.33 7.38 7.50
CA PHE A 113 0.54 6.60 8.40
C PHE A 113 1.79 6.17 7.64
N ASP A 114 2.98 6.28 8.25
CA ASP A 114 4.28 5.90 7.68
C ASP A 114 5.18 5.44 8.83
N ASP A 115 5.53 4.15 8.86
CA ASP A 115 6.38 3.58 9.89
C ASP A 115 7.41 2.59 9.31
N SER A 116 8.69 2.88 9.55
CA SER A 116 9.83 2.07 9.12
C SER A 116 10.50 1.33 10.28
N PHE A 117 10.03 1.53 11.51
CA PHE A 117 10.61 1.01 12.75
C PHE A 117 12.09 1.40 13.00
N ALA A 118 12.62 2.37 12.24
CA ALA A 118 14.02 2.77 12.28
C ALA A 118 14.40 3.62 13.51
N ASP A 119 13.41 4.31 14.10
CA ASP A 119 13.56 5.12 15.31
C ASP A 119 13.20 4.34 16.60
N ASP A 120 12.66 3.11 16.48
CA ASP A 120 12.28 2.25 17.61
C ASP A 120 13.46 1.43 18.16
N GLN A 121 13.38 1.06 19.44
CA GLN A 121 14.39 0.24 20.10
C GLN A 121 14.14 -1.25 19.86
N ASN A 122 15.18 -1.99 19.43
CA ASN A 122 15.15 -3.45 19.36
C ASN A 122 14.75 -4.06 20.73
N GLY A 123 13.72 -4.90 20.73
CA GLY A 123 13.13 -5.56 21.89
C GLY A 123 11.91 -4.86 22.49
N GLU A 124 11.62 -3.62 22.09
CA GLU A 124 10.47 -2.85 22.58
C GLU A 124 9.27 -2.93 21.64
N PHE A 125 8.08 -2.58 22.13
CA PHE A 125 6.89 -2.37 21.31
C PHE A 125 6.94 -0.97 20.65
N PRO A 126 6.66 -0.84 19.33
CA PRO A 126 6.85 0.41 18.60
C PRO A 126 5.84 1.49 19.00
N ALA A 127 6.29 2.74 19.05
CA ALA A 127 5.52 3.83 19.65
C ALA A 127 4.25 4.25 18.86
N HIS A 128 4.17 3.90 17.57
CA HIS A 128 3.09 4.32 16.67
C HIS A 128 1.99 3.26 16.45
N TRP A 129 1.88 2.28 17.35
CA TRP A 129 0.94 1.16 17.23
C TRP A 129 0.11 0.95 18.49
N ASN A 130 -1.03 0.28 18.34
CA ASN A 130 -1.75 -0.36 19.44
C ASN A 130 -1.50 -1.86 19.42
N LEU A 131 -1.35 -2.48 20.59
CA LEU A 131 -1.45 -3.92 20.77
C LEU A 131 -2.87 -4.25 21.23
N GLY A 132 -3.63 -4.98 20.41
CA GLY A 132 -4.98 -5.42 20.77
C GLY A 132 -5.00 -6.75 21.52
N ALA A 133 -4.19 -7.72 21.07
CA ALA A 133 -3.90 -8.95 21.80
C ALA A 133 -2.56 -9.58 21.38
N GLY A 134 -2.08 -10.55 22.16
CA GLY A 134 -0.81 -11.23 21.94
C GLY A 134 0.38 -10.48 22.53
N GLN A 135 1.58 -10.72 21.98
CA GLN A 135 2.80 -9.94 22.21
C GLN A 135 3.43 -9.59 20.87
N ALA A 136 4.08 -8.43 20.80
CA ALA A 136 4.83 -8.00 19.63
C ALA A 136 6.01 -7.08 20.02
N VAL A 137 7.08 -7.09 19.24
CA VAL A 137 8.32 -6.30 19.46
C VAL A 137 8.98 -5.91 18.14
N VAL A 138 9.74 -4.81 18.13
CA VAL A 138 10.67 -4.50 17.03
C VAL A 138 11.95 -5.33 17.19
N ASN A 139 12.46 -5.88 16.10
CA ASN A 139 13.79 -6.51 16.06
C ASN A 139 14.41 -6.40 14.66
N THR A 140 15.70 -6.70 14.54
CA THR A 140 16.42 -6.65 13.26
C THR A 140 16.31 -7.99 12.51
N ILE A 141 15.62 -7.98 11.36
CA ILE A 141 15.45 -9.15 10.48
C ILE A 141 16.12 -8.89 9.14
N ALA A 142 17.00 -9.82 8.74
CA ALA A 142 17.82 -9.72 7.51
C ALA A 142 18.46 -8.33 7.28
N GLY A 143 18.93 -7.70 8.37
CA GLY A 143 19.61 -6.40 8.35
C GLY A 143 18.69 -5.17 8.33
N ARG A 144 17.38 -5.31 8.62
CA ARG A 144 16.42 -4.20 8.70
C ARG A 144 15.61 -4.24 9.99
N PRO A 145 15.24 -3.10 10.58
CA PRO A 145 14.19 -3.03 11.59
C PRO A 145 12.89 -3.63 11.06
N ALA A 146 12.20 -4.40 11.90
CA ALA A 146 10.99 -5.11 11.57
C ALA A 146 10.14 -5.26 12.83
N PHE A 147 8.82 -5.23 12.67
CA PHE A 147 7.86 -5.48 13.74
C PHE A 147 7.41 -6.94 13.69
N LEU A 148 7.56 -7.64 14.82
CA LEU A 148 7.33 -9.07 14.97
C LEU A 148 6.16 -9.29 15.94
N LEU A 149 5.11 -10.00 15.53
CA LEU A 149 4.13 -10.56 16.47
C LEU A 149 4.63 -11.92 16.94
N THR A 150 4.95 -12.03 18.23
CA THR A 150 5.77 -13.11 18.79
C THR A 150 5.00 -14.08 19.70
N ASP A 151 3.79 -13.74 20.15
CA ASP A 151 2.94 -14.67 20.93
C ASP A 151 1.45 -14.37 20.73
N GLY A 152 0.61 -15.40 20.79
CA GLY A 152 -0.85 -15.33 20.78
C GLY A 152 -1.51 -15.85 19.51
N ASN A 153 -2.53 -16.70 19.65
CA ASN A 153 -3.27 -17.31 18.52
C ASN A 153 -4.04 -16.32 17.63
N TYR A 154 -4.35 -15.14 18.17
CA TYR A 154 -5.00 -14.02 17.49
C TYR A 154 -4.28 -12.72 17.88
N ALA A 155 -2.94 -12.76 17.81
CA ALA A 155 -2.10 -11.60 18.03
C ALA A 155 -2.47 -10.55 16.99
N HIS A 156 -2.75 -9.32 17.41
CA HIS A 156 -3.17 -8.26 16.50
C HIS A 156 -2.70 -6.88 16.93
N VAL A 157 -2.32 -6.10 15.92
CA VAL A 157 -1.77 -4.75 16.05
C VAL A 157 -2.43 -3.82 15.05
N SER A 158 -2.66 -2.57 15.46
CA SER A 158 -3.29 -1.55 14.62
C SER A 158 -2.47 -0.26 14.61
N PRO A 159 -2.43 0.49 13.49
CA PRO A 159 -1.85 1.84 13.46
C PRO A 159 -2.46 2.75 14.53
N LEU A 160 -1.63 3.48 15.30
CA LEU A 160 -2.08 4.43 16.33
C LEU A 160 -2.59 5.74 15.71
N ILE A 161 -3.76 5.67 15.07
CA ILE A 161 -4.41 6.81 14.40
C ILE A 161 -5.57 7.32 15.25
N LYS A 162 -5.67 8.65 15.42
CA LYS A 162 -6.68 9.29 16.30
C LYS A 162 -8.13 9.09 15.89
N SER A 163 -8.39 8.84 14.60
CA SER A 163 -9.73 8.52 14.09
C SER A 163 -9.91 7.00 14.01
N PRO A 164 -10.98 6.42 14.56
CA PRO A 164 -11.28 4.99 14.37
C PRO A 164 -11.73 4.65 12.93
N SER A 165 -12.07 5.66 12.13
CA SER A 165 -12.34 5.54 10.69
C SER A 165 -11.37 6.47 9.95
N TYR A 166 -10.24 5.93 9.50
CA TYR A 166 -9.16 6.69 8.85
C TYR A 166 -9.02 6.41 7.34
N LEU A 167 -9.57 5.28 6.86
CA LEU A 167 -9.58 4.91 5.44
C LEU A 167 -10.68 5.67 4.68
N GLY A 168 -10.29 6.30 3.56
CA GLY A 168 -11.18 7.04 2.66
C GLY A 168 -11.99 6.17 1.69
N ASP A 169 -12.64 6.80 0.71
CA ASP A 169 -13.36 6.08 -0.37
C ASP A 169 -12.42 5.40 -1.37
N ALA A 170 -11.16 5.85 -1.40
CA ALA A 170 -10.04 5.20 -2.04
C ALA A 170 -8.83 5.27 -1.10
N PHE A 171 -8.07 4.19 -1.00
CA PHE A 171 -6.85 4.12 -0.20
C PHE A 171 -5.87 3.07 -0.72
N THR A 172 -4.62 3.19 -0.29
CA THR A 172 -3.59 2.16 -0.43
C THR A 172 -2.96 1.80 0.91
N ILE A 173 -2.58 0.53 1.05
CA ILE A 173 -1.79 0.01 2.17
C ILE A 173 -0.58 -0.70 1.56
N GLU A 174 0.61 -0.40 2.06
CA GLU A 174 1.89 -0.95 1.63
C GLU A 174 2.65 -1.44 2.87
N PHE A 175 3.32 -2.60 2.78
CA PHE A 175 4.25 -3.09 3.79
C PHE A 175 5.16 -4.17 3.21
N ASP A 176 6.36 -4.33 3.76
CA ASP A 176 7.23 -5.47 3.43
C ASP A 176 6.92 -6.63 4.41
N ASN A 177 6.80 -7.86 3.90
CA ASN A 177 6.64 -9.08 4.70
C ASN A 177 7.87 -9.98 4.59
N TYR A 178 8.22 -10.65 5.69
CA TYR A 178 9.23 -11.71 5.72
C TYR A 178 8.62 -12.96 6.37
N SER A 179 8.68 -14.11 5.67
CA SER A 179 8.16 -15.37 6.21
C SER A 179 9.29 -16.37 6.48
N SER A 180 9.36 -16.87 7.72
CA SER A 180 10.30 -17.93 8.13
C SER A 180 9.71 -19.35 8.03
N GLY A 181 8.43 -19.49 7.64
CA GLY A 181 7.72 -20.78 7.57
C GLY A 181 6.57 -20.95 8.58
N GLY A 182 6.20 -19.89 9.30
CA GLY A 182 5.05 -19.85 10.20
C GLY A 182 3.71 -19.62 9.51
N TYR A 183 2.71 -19.24 10.30
CA TYR A 183 1.40 -18.85 9.78
C TYR A 183 1.46 -17.54 8.98
N PRO A 184 0.57 -17.34 8.00
CA PRO A 184 0.53 -16.11 7.21
C PRO A 184 -0.03 -14.94 8.03
N PRO A 185 0.48 -13.70 7.82
CA PRO A 185 -0.25 -12.51 8.25
C PRO A 185 -1.63 -12.45 7.60
N LYS A 186 -2.60 -11.91 8.35
CA LYS A 186 -3.90 -11.49 7.82
C LYS A 186 -4.08 -10.00 8.05
N LEU A 187 -4.60 -9.29 7.05
CA LEU A 187 -5.13 -7.94 7.25
C LEU A 187 -6.63 -8.05 7.39
N TYR A 188 -7.17 -7.69 8.56
CA TYR A 188 -8.61 -7.67 8.80
C TYR A 188 -9.14 -6.23 8.70
N PHE A 189 -10.19 -6.05 7.91
CA PHE A 189 -10.82 -4.75 7.67
C PHE A 189 -12.12 -4.62 8.46
N TYR A 190 -12.29 -3.47 9.13
CA TYR A 190 -13.49 -3.12 9.85
C TYR A 190 -14.44 -2.33 8.94
N ASN A 191 -15.70 -2.77 8.85
CA ASN A 191 -16.74 -2.13 8.01
C ASN A 191 -17.57 -1.07 8.75
N SER A 192 -17.28 -0.80 10.02
CA SER A 192 -18.01 0.12 10.87
C SER A 192 -17.08 1.09 11.59
N ASN A 193 -17.62 2.21 12.05
CA ASN A 193 -16.88 3.23 12.80
C ASN A 193 -16.58 2.83 14.27
N ALA A 194 -16.79 1.56 14.64
CA ALA A 194 -16.39 1.05 15.94
C ALA A 194 -14.85 1.00 16.04
N ASN A 195 -14.32 1.11 17.26
CA ASN A 195 -12.87 0.99 17.47
C ASN A 195 -12.38 -0.36 16.93
N ALA A 196 -11.31 -0.35 16.12
CA ALA A 196 -10.74 -1.54 15.48
C ALA A 196 -10.43 -2.68 16.49
N ILE A 197 -10.05 -2.32 17.71
CA ILE A 197 -9.75 -3.24 18.83
C ILE A 197 -10.99 -4.05 19.33
N ALA A 198 -12.20 -3.80 18.79
CA ALA A 198 -13.42 -4.52 19.14
C ALA A 198 -13.68 -5.71 18.19
N ALA A 199 -13.05 -6.85 18.48
CA ALA A 199 -13.25 -8.09 17.75
C ALA A 199 -14.71 -8.63 17.81
N SER A 200 -15.59 -8.20 16.90
CA SER A 200 -16.79 -8.96 16.53
C SER A 200 -17.47 -8.53 15.22
N SER A 201 -17.80 -9.54 14.41
CA SER A 201 -19.02 -9.65 13.59
C SER A 201 -19.15 -9.02 12.19
N ASP A 202 -18.17 -8.30 11.64
CA ASP A 202 -18.13 -8.04 10.19
C ASP A 202 -16.70 -7.70 9.73
N GLN A 203 -16.03 -8.64 9.06
CA GLN A 203 -14.66 -8.43 8.59
C GLN A 203 -14.43 -9.08 7.23
N ALA A 204 -14.10 -8.24 6.25
CA ALA A 204 -13.33 -8.69 5.09
C ALA A 204 -11.87 -8.85 5.52
N CYS A 205 -11.16 -9.85 5.02
CA CYS A 205 -9.74 -9.99 5.29
C CYS A 205 -8.93 -10.44 4.08
N ILE A 206 -7.63 -10.15 4.13
CA ILE A 206 -6.65 -10.61 3.15
C ILE A 206 -5.68 -11.52 3.89
N THR A 207 -5.51 -12.75 3.41
CA THR A 207 -4.49 -13.68 3.92
C THR A 207 -3.27 -13.65 3.01
N ILE A 208 -2.08 -13.39 3.57
CA ILE A 208 -0.81 -13.27 2.84
C ILE A 208 0.01 -14.56 3.03
N ALA A 209 -0.30 -15.63 2.29
CA ALA A 209 0.48 -16.87 2.34
C ALA A 209 1.57 -16.91 1.25
N THR A 210 2.54 -17.82 1.43
CA THR A 210 3.74 -17.92 0.59
C THR A 210 3.49 -18.62 -0.77
N ASP A 211 2.27 -19.13 -0.97
CA ASP A 211 1.77 -19.81 -2.16
C ASP A 211 0.47 -19.19 -2.71
N VAL A 212 -0.38 -18.60 -1.85
CA VAL A 212 -1.63 -17.91 -2.23
C VAL A 212 -1.88 -16.61 -1.46
N ILE A 213 -2.55 -15.66 -2.12
CA ILE A 213 -3.21 -14.53 -1.48
C ILE A 213 -4.71 -14.81 -1.44
N GLY A 214 -5.27 -14.95 -0.24
CA GLY A 214 -6.72 -15.07 -0.03
C GLY A 214 -7.38 -13.70 0.18
N ILE A 215 -8.59 -13.51 -0.34
CA ILE A 215 -9.47 -12.38 -0.02
C ILE A 215 -10.83 -12.96 0.39
N GLU A 216 -11.18 -12.81 1.65
CA GLU A 216 -12.41 -13.33 2.26
C GLU A 216 -13.32 -12.16 2.67
N ASN A 217 -14.64 -12.33 2.60
CA ASN A 217 -15.59 -11.46 3.30
C ASN A 217 -16.76 -12.28 3.83
N LYS A 218 -16.82 -12.43 5.16
CA LYS A 218 -17.84 -13.22 5.87
C LYS A 218 -19.26 -12.66 5.71
N THR A 219 -19.40 -11.34 5.60
CA THR A 219 -20.68 -10.65 5.45
C THR A 219 -21.36 -10.96 4.11
N THR A 220 -20.57 -11.15 3.05
CA THR A 220 -21.06 -11.37 1.69
C THR A 220 -20.83 -12.79 1.16
N GLY A 221 -20.11 -13.63 1.90
CA GLY A 221 -19.72 -14.97 1.45
C GLY A 221 -18.64 -14.96 0.36
N LEU A 222 -17.89 -13.86 0.23
CA LEU A 222 -16.77 -13.77 -0.70
C LEU A 222 -15.61 -14.66 -0.23
N ASP A 223 -15.11 -15.52 -1.11
CA ASP A 223 -13.87 -16.28 -0.93
C ASP A 223 -13.18 -16.33 -2.30
N LEU A 224 -12.05 -15.64 -2.41
CA LEU A 224 -11.25 -15.52 -3.64
C LEU A 224 -9.79 -15.80 -3.31
N GLN A 225 -9.08 -16.45 -4.23
CA GLN A 225 -7.65 -16.73 -4.08
C GLN A 225 -6.88 -16.41 -5.36
N GLY A 226 -5.76 -15.71 -5.20
CA GLY A 226 -4.74 -15.51 -6.22
C GLY A 226 -3.51 -16.36 -5.91
N LYS A 227 -2.90 -17.00 -6.90
CA LYS A 227 -1.68 -17.81 -6.68
C LYS A 227 -0.44 -16.94 -6.81
N ILE A 228 0.49 -17.09 -5.86
CA ILE A 228 1.83 -16.49 -5.94
C ILE A 228 2.53 -17.01 -7.21
N PRO A 229 3.08 -16.13 -8.08
CA PRO A 229 3.73 -16.55 -9.31
C PRO A 229 4.96 -17.44 -9.12
N ALA A 230 5.19 -18.33 -10.10
CA ALA A 230 6.16 -19.43 -9.99
C ALA A 230 7.62 -18.98 -9.80
N ASP A 231 7.96 -17.75 -10.17
CA ASP A 231 9.28 -17.17 -9.99
C ASP A 231 9.56 -16.69 -8.56
N ILE A 232 8.51 -16.48 -7.74
CA ILE A 232 8.58 -16.07 -6.33
C ILE A 232 7.86 -17.04 -5.34
N LEU A 233 7.48 -18.25 -5.76
CA LEU A 233 6.82 -19.26 -4.90
C LEU A 233 7.66 -19.72 -3.68
N SER A 234 7.00 -20.01 -2.56
CA SER A 234 7.45 -20.70 -1.33
C SER A 234 8.97 -20.82 -1.08
N GLU A 235 9.72 -21.76 -1.67
CA GLU A 235 11.18 -21.89 -1.47
C GLU A 235 11.96 -20.60 -1.83
N ARG A 236 11.40 -19.79 -2.74
CA ARG A 236 11.89 -18.49 -3.13
C ARG A 236 11.25 -17.34 -2.35
N TYR A 237 10.11 -17.55 -1.72
CA TYR A 237 9.42 -16.58 -0.87
C TYR A 237 10.02 -16.55 0.55
N LEU A 238 10.28 -17.73 1.10
CA LEU A 238 10.77 -17.91 2.45
C LEU A 238 12.14 -17.25 2.65
N ASN A 239 12.31 -16.68 3.83
CA ASN A 239 13.52 -15.98 4.27
C ASN A 239 13.93 -14.81 3.36
N LYS A 240 12.95 -14.14 2.74
CA LYS A 240 13.14 -12.92 1.97
C LYS A 240 12.07 -11.89 2.29
N TRP A 241 12.42 -10.63 2.01
CA TRP A 241 11.49 -9.51 2.02
C TRP A 241 10.70 -9.48 0.71
N HIS A 242 9.38 -9.57 0.82
CA HIS A 242 8.42 -9.40 -0.27
C HIS A 242 7.58 -8.15 -0.02
N HIS A 243 7.43 -7.31 -1.04
CA HIS A 243 6.66 -6.08 -0.93
C HIS A 243 5.18 -6.37 -1.18
N ILE A 244 4.33 -6.11 -0.18
CA ILE A 244 2.88 -6.28 -0.25
C ILE A 244 2.24 -4.92 -0.45
N ALA A 245 1.45 -4.79 -1.51
CA ALA A 245 0.69 -3.58 -1.79
C ALA A 245 -0.78 -3.91 -2.01
N ILE A 246 -1.67 -3.06 -1.48
CA ILE A 246 -3.12 -3.22 -1.55
C ILE A 246 -3.71 -1.90 -2.01
N ALA A 247 -4.61 -1.94 -2.99
CA ALA A 247 -5.36 -0.77 -3.45
C ALA A 247 -6.87 -1.04 -3.37
N TYR A 248 -7.61 -0.10 -2.78
CA TYR A 248 -9.06 -0.13 -2.68
C TYR A 248 -9.67 1.13 -3.30
N ARG A 249 -10.74 0.98 -4.09
CA ARG A 249 -11.59 2.08 -4.59
C ARG A 249 -12.90 1.54 -5.16
N ASN A 250 -14.02 2.22 -4.92
CA ASN A 250 -15.33 1.86 -5.47
C ASN A 250 -15.71 0.37 -5.22
N ASN A 251 -15.49 -0.11 -3.99
CA ASN A 251 -15.58 -1.51 -3.57
C ASN A 251 -14.62 -2.49 -4.27
N GLN A 252 -13.88 -2.12 -5.31
CA GLN A 252 -12.85 -2.99 -5.88
C GLN A 252 -11.60 -2.98 -5.00
N LEU A 253 -11.07 -4.16 -4.71
CA LEU A 253 -9.80 -4.35 -4.01
C LEU A 253 -8.83 -5.14 -4.89
N LYS A 254 -7.57 -4.71 -4.96
CA LYS A 254 -6.46 -5.41 -5.63
C LYS A 254 -5.34 -5.64 -4.63
N VAL A 255 -4.72 -6.82 -4.67
CA VAL A 255 -3.53 -7.17 -3.87
C VAL A 255 -2.38 -7.53 -4.79
N TYR A 256 -1.22 -6.99 -4.46
CA TYR A 256 0.02 -7.17 -5.19
C TYR A 256 1.10 -7.74 -4.27
N VAL A 257 2.00 -8.52 -4.86
CA VAL A 257 3.23 -9.05 -4.25
C VAL A 257 4.36 -8.78 -5.21
N ASP A 258 5.33 -7.98 -4.80
CA ASP A 258 6.39 -7.43 -5.64
C ASP A 258 5.83 -6.81 -6.95
N GLN A 259 6.30 -7.24 -8.13
CA GLN A 259 5.78 -6.81 -9.44
C GLN A 259 4.40 -7.36 -9.81
N TYR A 260 3.82 -8.28 -9.03
CA TYR A 260 2.67 -9.07 -9.46
C TYR A 260 1.38 -8.62 -8.81
N ARG A 261 0.36 -8.32 -9.62
CA ARG A 261 -1.03 -8.29 -9.15
C ARG A 261 -1.51 -9.74 -8.97
N VAL A 262 -1.57 -10.20 -7.72
CA VAL A 262 -1.85 -11.61 -7.40
C VAL A 262 -3.35 -11.87 -7.27
N ALA A 263 -4.08 -11.01 -6.55
CA ALA A 263 -5.50 -11.19 -6.29
C ALA A 263 -6.31 -9.92 -6.56
N VAL A 264 -7.56 -10.09 -6.98
CA VAL A 264 -8.52 -8.99 -7.22
C VAL A 264 -9.90 -9.43 -6.73
N ALA A 265 -10.51 -8.63 -5.86
CA ALA A 265 -11.92 -8.68 -5.55
C ALA A 265 -12.65 -7.57 -6.34
N PRO A 266 -13.42 -7.90 -7.39
CA PRO A 266 -14.13 -6.89 -8.20
C PRO A 266 -15.13 -6.05 -7.38
N ASN A 267 -15.71 -6.66 -6.35
CA ASN A 267 -16.55 -6.02 -5.34
C ASN A 267 -16.31 -6.73 -4.01
N LEU A 268 -15.67 -6.04 -3.06
CA LEU A 268 -15.45 -6.52 -1.69
C LEU A 268 -16.77 -6.64 -0.92
N GLY A 269 -17.81 -5.92 -1.32
CA GLY A 269 -19.15 -5.95 -0.73
C GLY A 269 -19.36 -5.03 0.47
N THR A 270 -18.29 -4.66 1.17
CA THR A 270 -18.28 -3.70 2.29
C THR A 270 -17.16 -2.68 2.11
N LYS A 271 -17.34 -1.45 2.60
CA LYS A 271 -16.29 -0.43 2.64
C LYS A 271 -15.43 -0.62 3.90
N PRO A 272 -14.09 -0.75 3.80
CA PRO A 272 -13.20 -0.66 4.95
C PRO A 272 -13.09 0.77 5.51
N HIS A 273 -13.07 0.89 6.84
CA HIS A 273 -12.89 2.14 7.59
C HIS A 273 -11.57 2.18 8.36
N ALA A 274 -11.09 1.02 8.81
CA ALA A 274 -9.80 0.79 9.44
C ALA A 274 -9.34 -0.66 9.14
N PHE A 275 -8.10 -0.99 9.49
CA PHE A 275 -7.59 -2.35 9.47
C PHE A 275 -6.64 -2.64 10.64
N ASP A 276 -6.53 -3.92 10.98
CA ASP A 276 -5.52 -4.48 11.87
C ASP A 276 -4.68 -5.50 11.10
N ILE A 277 -3.44 -5.71 11.53
CA ILE A 277 -2.60 -6.82 11.09
C ILE A 277 -2.65 -7.88 12.19
N GLU A 278 -3.15 -9.06 11.84
CA GLU A 278 -3.37 -10.18 12.74
C GLU A 278 -2.57 -11.43 12.31
N GLY A 279 -2.36 -12.35 13.26
CA GLY A 279 -1.92 -13.70 12.97
C GLY A 279 -1.74 -14.55 14.22
N ILE A 280 -1.10 -15.71 14.04
CA ILE A 280 -0.61 -16.53 15.15
C ILE A 280 0.84 -16.07 15.41
N GLY A 281 1.05 -15.43 16.56
CA GLY A 281 2.39 -15.12 17.06
C GLY A 281 3.05 -16.39 17.60
N ASP A 282 4.27 -16.68 17.13
CA ASP A 282 5.14 -17.77 17.59
C ASP A 282 6.56 -17.20 17.76
N PRO A 283 7.25 -17.38 18.89
CA PRO A 283 8.62 -16.86 19.06
C PRO A 283 9.62 -17.43 18.06
N ASN A 284 9.34 -18.60 17.48
CA ASN A 284 10.19 -19.29 16.50
C ASN A 284 9.82 -18.90 15.05
N ASN A 285 8.55 -18.60 14.81
CA ASN A 285 8.02 -18.26 13.48
C ASN A 285 7.04 -17.07 13.54
N PRO A 286 7.50 -15.88 13.98
CA PRO A 286 6.64 -14.73 14.19
C PRO A 286 6.05 -14.22 12.88
N ILE A 287 4.94 -13.47 12.97
CA ILE A 287 4.50 -12.64 11.85
C ILE A 287 5.47 -11.45 11.77
N ILE A 288 6.16 -11.29 10.64
CA ILE A 288 7.17 -10.24 10.46
C ILE A 288 6.74 -9.26 9.36
N ILE A 289 6.68 -7.98 9.71
CA ILE A 289 6.41 -6.87 8.80
C ILE A 289 7.45 -5.75 8.95
N ALA A 290 7.65 -4.94 7.91
CA ALA A 290 8.47 -3.73 7.92
C ALA A 290 7.86 -2.67 6.99
N ASN A 291 8.30 -1.41 7.09
CA ASN A 291 7.96 -0.34 6.14
C ASN A 291 6.45 -0.18 5.88
N VAL A 292 5.64 -0.13 6.95
CA VAL A 292 4.19 -0.02 6.83
C VAL A 292 3.80 1.41 6.46
N ARG A 293 2.99 1.55 5.42
CA ARG A 293 2.49 2.83 4.95
C ARG A 293 1.02 2.73 4.57
N VAL A 294 0.26 3.75 4.95
CA VAL A 294 -1.17 3.88 4.62
C VAL A 294 -1.40 5.26 4.02
N ALA A 295 -2.10 5.31 2.89
CA ALA A 295 -2.42 6.57 2.23
C ALA A 295 -3.86 6.57 1.70
N ASN A 296 -4.54 7.71 1.82
CA ASN A 296 -5.79 7.96 1.13
C ASN A 296 -5.53 8.39 -0.32
N GLY A 297 -6.51 8.16 -1.19
CA GLY A 297 -6.38 8.39 -2.63
C GLY A 297 -5.95 7.12 -3.38
N GLY A 298 -5.14 7.28 -4.43
CA GLY A 298 -4.61 6.18 -5.24
C GLY A 298 -5.16 6.15 -6.67
N GLY A 299 -4.26 6.29 -7.64
CA GLY A 299 -4.55 6.51 -9.05
C GLY A 299 -5.00 5.28 -9.85
N MET A 300 -5.98 4.49 -9.38
CA MET A 300 -6.39 3.26 -10.08
C MET A 300 -6.95 3.45 -11.51
N ASN A 301 -7.27 4.68 -11.96
CA ASN A 301 -7.74 4.99 -13.32
C ASN A 301 -7.56 6.48 -13.68
N MET A 302 -6.34 6.90 -14.06
CA MET A 302 -6.10 8.23 -14.70
C MET A 302 -5.98 8.15 -16.24
N LEU A 303 -5.90 6.93 -16.78
CA LEU A 303 -5.85 6.64 -18.22
C LEU A 303 -7.17 7.00 -18.92
N GLY A 304 -7.10 7.42 -20.19
CA GLY A 304 -8.27 7.68 -21.04
C GLY A 304 -9.05 8.96 -20.76
N LYS A 305 -8.58 9.83 -19.85
CA LYS A 305 -9.17 11.16 -19.60
C LYS A 305 -8.26 12.27 -20.12
N LYS A 306 -8.86 13.36 -20.61
CA LYS A 306 -8.10 14.61 -20.84
C LYS A 306 -7.52 15.08 -19.51
N PHE A 307 -6.21 15.33 -19.48
CA PHE A 307 -5.55 15.81 -18.27
C PHE A 307 -5.85 17.30 -18.06
N THR A 308 -6.82 17.58 -17.20
CA THR A 308 -7.30 18.93 -16.86
C THR A 308 -6.47 19.61 -15.78
N ASP A 309 -5.82 18.83 -14.93
CA ASP A 309 -5.23 19.34 -13.69
C ASP A 309 -3.95 20.12 -13.98
N ALA A 310 -3.62 21.08 -13.11
CA ALA A 310 -2.38 21.85 -13.25
C ALA A 310 -1.14 21.05 -12.85
N LYS A 311 -1.32 19.98 -12.06
CA LYS A 311 -0.22 19.30 -11.36
C LYS A 311 -0.66 17.91 -10.88
N ILE A 312 0.27 16.94 -10.93
CA ILE A 312 0.16 15.65 -10.25
C ILE A 312 1.17 15.66 -9.09
N ILE A 313 0.75 15.26 -7.89
CA ILE A 313 1.67 14.94 -6.79
C ILE A 313 1.79 13.41 -6.73
N THR A 314 2.99 12.88 -6.57
CA THR A 314 3.18 11.46 -6.33
C THR A 314 4.23 11.16 -5.26
N HIS A 315 3.84 10.26 -4.38
CA HIS A 315 4.66 9.63 -3.36
C HIS A 315 4.91 8.15 -3.69
N GLY A 316 4.67 7.76 -4.95
CA GLY A 316 4.91 6.41 -5.48
C GLY A 316 6.07 6.38 -6.46
N ILE A 317 7.07 7.24 -6.28
CA ILE A 317 8.37 7.14 -6.93
C ILE A 317 9.41 7.04 -5.82
N ASN A 318 9.88 5.82 -5.60
CA ASN A 318 10.63 5.43 -4.42
C ASN A 318 12.13 5.38 -4.74
N PHE A 319 12.94 5.75 -3.76
CA PHE A 319 14.41 5.77 -3.82
C PHE A 319 14.96 5.22 -2.51
N ASP A 320 16.14 4.60 -2.52
CA ASP A 320 16.85 4.31 -1.26
C ASP A 320 17.27 5.63 -0.56
N ILE A 321 17.56 5.52 0.74
CA ILE A 321 18.18 6.59 1.54
C ILE A 321 19.45 7.07 0.83
N ASP A 322 19.56 8.40 0.67
CA ASP A 322 20.66 9.09 -0.01
C ASP A 322 20.99 8.56 -1.43
N LYS A 323 19.95 8.12 -2.17
CA LYS A 323 20.09 7.74 -3.59
C LYS A 323 19.04 8.40 -4.49
N SER A 324 19.39 8.43 -5.77
CA SER A 324 18.56 8.84 -6.91
C SER A 324 18.25 7.67 -7.87
N THR A 325 18.65 6.45 -7.54
CA THR A 325 18.21 5.23 -8.25
C THR A 325 16.75 4.93 -7.94
N ILE A 326 15.89 4.96 -8.96
CA ILE A 326 14.46 4.63 -8.85
C ILE A 326 14.32 3.15 -8.48
N LYS A 327 13.58 2.85 -7.40
CA LYS A 327 13.25 1.48 -7.01
C LYS A 327 12.11 0.91 -7.86
N PRO A 328 12.06 -0.41 -8.12
CA PRO A 328 11.10 -1.00 -9.06
C PRO A 328 9.61 -0.82 -8.68
N GLU A 329 9.29 -0.67 -7.38
CA GLU A 329 7.90 -0.45 -6.93
C GLU A 329 7.30 0.87 -7.47
N SER A 330 8.17 1.79 -7.93
CA SER A 330 7.77 3.04 -8.59
C SER A 330 7.06 2.86 -9.93
N MET A 331 7.12 1.67 -10.50
CA MET A 331 6.75 1.46 -11.90
C MET A 331 5.28 1.65 -12.20
N GLY A 332 4.36 1.44 -11.25
CA GLY A 332 2.94 1.68 -11.49
C GLY A 332 2.62 3.17 -11.62
N THR A 333 3.26 4.01 -10.81
CA THR A 333 3.25 5.47 -10.99
C THR A 333 3.85 5.88 -12.33
N LEU A 334 5.02 5.34 -12.69
CA LEU A 334 5.67 5.68 -13.96
C LEU A 334 4.82 5.25 -15.17
N ASN A 335 4.21 4.06 -15.12
CA ASN A 335 3.26 3.57 -16.13
C ASN A 335 2.05 4.51 -16.25
N MET A 336 1.49 5.00 -15.13
CA MET A 336 0.42 5.99 -15.13
C MET A 336 0.84 7.30 -15.82
N ILE A 337 2.01 7.86 -15.48
CA ILE A 337 2.51 9.10 -16.09
C ILE A 337 2.78 8.93 -17.59
N VAL A 338 3.37 7.80 -17.99
CA VAL A 338 3.58 7.45 -19.41
C VAL A 338 2.25 7.33 -20.15
N GLY A 339 1.23 6.76 -19.52
CA GLY A 339 -0.13 6.71 -20.04
C GLY A 339 -0.72 8.10 -20.30
N ILE A 340 -0.71 8.96 -19.27
CA ILE A 340 -1.21 10.34 -19.35
C ILE A 340 -0.51 11.11 -20.49
N LEU A 341 0.81 10.99 -20.62
CA LEU A 341 1.58 11.66 -21.67
C LEU A 341 1.35 11.09 -23.07
N LYS A 342 1.01 9.80 -23.20
CA LYS A 342 0.62 9.18 -24.48
C LYS A 342 -0.79 9.59 -24.90
N ASP A 343 -1.74 9.65 -23.95
CA ASP A 343 -3.13 10.05 -24.17
C ASP A 343 -3.27 11.57 -24.46
N ASN A 344 -2.29 12.38 -24.03
CA ASN A 344 -2.29 13.83 -24.22
C ASN A 344 -0.98 14.28 -24.91
N PRO A 345 -0.85 14.19 -26.26
CA PRO A 345 0.43 14.41 -26.97
C PRO A 345 1.05 15.80 -26.78
N ASP A 346 0.24 16.85 -26.66
CA ASP A 346 0.70 18.23 -26.49
C ASP A 346 1.14 18.56 -25.05
N LEU A 347 0.84 17.68 -24.09
CA LEU A 347 1.11 17.92 -22.67
C LEU A 347 2.61 17.90 -22.37
N LYS A 348 3.07 18.88 -21.60
CA LYS A 348 4.45 18.97 -21.10
C LYS A 348 4.45 19.07 -19.58
N PHE A 349 5.48 18.54 -18.95
CA PHE A 349 5.66 18.59 -17.49
C PHE A 349 7.04 19.12 -17.10
N GLU A 350 7.09 19.98 -16.09
CA GLU A 350 8.25 20.12 -15.21
C GLU A 350 8.15 19.04 -14.12
N VAL A 351 9.20 18.24 -13.96
CA VAL A 351 9.30 17.19 -12.94
C VAL A 351 10.01 17.79 -11.72
N ASP A 352 9.25 18.05 -10.66
CA ASP A 352 9.73 18.66 -9.44
C ASP A 352 10.15 17.59 -8.42
N GLY A 353 11.39 17.64 -7.95
CA GLY A 353 11.89 16.78 -6.88
C GLY A 353 11.87 17.50 -5.53
N HIS A 354 11.45 16.81 -4.47
CA HIS A 354 11.43 17.34 -3.11
C HIS A 354 12.03 16.35 -2.09
N THR A 355 12.50 16.91 -0.97
CA THR A 355 12.92 16.16 0.21
C THR A 355 12.10 16.61 1.43
N ASP A 356 12.20 15.86 2.53
CA ASP A 356 11.97 16.42 3.86
C ASP A 356 13.19 17.26 4.30
N ASN A 357 13.13 17.86 5.49
CA ASN A 357 14.21 18.71 6.02
C ASN A 357 15.35 17.93 6.72
N SER A 358 15.41 16.60 6.60
CA SER A 358 16.52 15.81 7.14
C SER A 358 17.75 16.03 6.26
N GLY A 359 18.90 16.34 6.87
CA GLY A 359 20.14 16.63 6.15
C GLY A 359 20.35 18.11 5.82
N GLY A 360 21.43 18.41 5.08
CA GLY A 360 21.81 19.79 4.75
C GLY A 360 21.11 20.32 3.50
N ALA A 361 20.64 21.57 3.52
CA ALA A 361 19.88 22.18 2.41
C ALA A 361 20.57 22.07 1.03
N ALA A 362 21.89 22.28 0.95
CA ALA A 362 22.63 22.13 -0.32
C ALA A 362 22.69 20.67 -0.83
N HIS A 363 22.75 19.71 0.09
CA HIS A 363 22.68 18.28 -0.22
C HIS A 363 21.26 17.91 -0.68
N ASN A 364 20.22 18.36 0.02
CA ASN A 364 18.81 18.13 -0.35
C ASN A 364 18.43 18.75 -1.70
N ALA A 365 18.94 19.95 -2.02
CA ALA A 365 18.80 20.55 -3.34
C ALA A 365 19.45 19.68 -4.44
N THR A 366 20.64 19.14 -4.18
CA THR A 366 21.35 18.25 -5.11
C THR A 366 20.61 16.92 -5.31
N LEU A 367 20.23 16.26 -4.21
CA LEU A 367 19.55 14.96 -4.21
C LEU A 367 18.18 15.03 -4.89
N SER A 368 17.40 16.08 -4.63
CA SER A 368 16.10 16.30 -5.28
C SER A 368 16.22 16.55 -6.78
N GLN A 369 17.23 17.31 -7.24
CA GLN A 369 17.50 17.50 -8.66
C GLN A 369 17.86 16.17 -9.33
N GLN A 370 18.78 15.39 -8.76
CA GLN A 370 19.15 14.07 -9.28
C GLN A 370 17.96 13.11 -9.36
N ARG A 371 17.04 13.14 -8.37
CA ARG A 371 15.81 12.34 -8.39
C ARG A 371 14.86 12.76 -9.52
N ALA A 372 14.68 14.06 -9.75
CA ALA A 372 13.90 14.56 -10.89
C ALA A 372 14.53 14.14 -12.23
N ASP A 373 15.85 14.26 -12.37
CA ASP A 373 16.61 13.86 -13.57
C ASP A 373 16.53 12.36 -13.82
N ALA A 374 16.58 11.53 -12.77
CA ALA A 374 16.36 10.08 -12.88
C ALA A 374 14.94 9.76 -13.39
N VAL A 375 13.91 10.45 -12.87
CA VAL A 375 12.52 10.25 -13.30
C VAL A 375 12.33 10.65 -14.76
N LYS A 376 12.82 11.81 -15.18
CA LYS A 376 12.81 12.21 -16.60
C LYS A 376 13.52 11.17 -17.47
N SER A 377 14.72 10.73 -17.07
CA SER A 377 15.49 9.74 -17.82
C SER A 377 14.75 8.42 -17.98
N GLN A 378 14.08 7.97 -16.92
CA GLN A 378 13.27 6.75 -16.95
C GLN A 378 12.02 6.88 -17.84
N LEU A 379 11.31 8.02 -17.79
CA LEU A 379 10.17 8.27 -18.69
C LEU A 379 10.59 8.33 -20.16
N VAL A 380 11.77 8.89 -20.46
CA VAL A 380 12.36 8.86 -21.81
C VAL A 380 12.69 7.43 -22.25
N ASN A 381 13.29 6.61 -21.37
CA ASN A 381 13.54 5.19 -21.63
C ASN A 381 12.22 4.39 -21.86
N MET A 382 11.11 4.84 -21.28
CA MET A 382 9.76 4.27 -21.49
C MET A 382 9.03 4.82 -22.74
N GLY A 383 9.73 5.62 -23.56
CA GLY A 383 9.28 6.09 -24.87
C GLY A 383 8.57 7.44 -24.88
N ILE A 384 8.76 8.29 -23.87
CA ILE A 384 8.33 9.69 -23.90
C ILE A 384 9.41 10.56 -24.56
N ASP A 385 9.01 11.51 -25.40
CA ASP A 385 9.93 12.52 -25.92
C ASP A 385 10.45 13.42 -24.78
N GLY A 386 11.77 13.42 -24.57
CA GLY A 386 12.44 14.25 -23.57
C GLY A 386 12.30 15.76 -23.77
N SER A 387 11.84 16.22 -24.95
CA SER A 387 11.47 17.63 -25.21
C SER A 387 10.21 18.07 -24.45
N ARG A 388 9.40 17.11 -23.98
CA ARG A 388 8.16 17.32 -23.21
C ARG A 388 8.37 17.36 -21.70
N LEU A 389 9.60 17.17 -21.23
CA LEU A 389 9.96 17.03 -19.83
C LEU A 389 11.08 18.00 -19.45
N THR A 390 10.87 18.89 -18.49
CA THR A 390 11.94 19.57 -17.73
C THR A 390 12.03 19.00 -16.32
N THR A 391 13.07 19.38 -15.56
CA THR A 391 13.35 18.82 -14.23
C THR A 391 13.83 19.91 -13.28
N LYS A 392 13.46 19.82 -12.01
CA LYS A 392 13.85 20.81 -11.00
C LYS A 392 13.89 20.25 -9.58
N GLY A 393 15.06 20.34 -8.94
CA GLY A 393 15.21 20.06 -7.51
C GLY A 393 14.83 21.26 -6.66
N PHE A 394 13.88 21.09 -5.73
CA PHE A 394 13.50 22.11 -4.74
C PHE A 394 14.04 21.82 -3.34
N GLY A 395 14.65 20.66 -3.09
CA GLY A 395 15.02 20.20 -1.76
C GLY A 395 13.83 20.26 -0.79
N ASP A 396 14.08 20.83 0.38
CA ASP A 396 13.11 21.05 1.44
C ASP A 396 12.39 22.42 1.37
N THR A 397 12.69 23.25 0.37
CA THR A 397 12.20 24.65 0.28
C THR A 397 10.70 24.80 -0.03
N LYS A 398 10.03 23.71 -0.45
CA LYS A 398 8.60 23.65 -0.75
C LYS A 398 7.93 22.47 -0.03
N PRO A 399 7.76 22.53 1.31
CA PRO A 399 7.01 21.52 2.04
C PRO A 399 5.50 21.64 1.76
N ILE A 400 4.81 20.50 1.73
CA ILE A 400 3.34 20.42 1.70
C ILE A 400 2.75 19.92 3.03
N SER A 401 3.59 19.38 3.92
CA SER A 401 3.23 19.02 5.28
C SER A 401 4.31 19.48 6.26
N ASN A 402 4.03 19.35 7.56
CA ASN A 402 5.00 19.61 8.61
C ASN A 402 6.21 18.63 8.50
N ASN A 403 7.37 19.00 9.01
CA ASN A 403 8.54 18.11 9.08
C ASN A 403 8.79 17.54 10.50
N LEU A 404 7.78 17.60 11.37
CA LEU A 404 7.86 17.20 12.78
C LEU A 404 7.40 15.75 13.01
N THR A 405 6.63 15.17 12.09
CA THR A 405 6.12 13.79 12.18
C THR A 405 6.61 12.91 11.02
N PRO A 406 6.65 11.57 11.18
CA PRO A 406 7.03 10.64 10.11
C PRO A 406 6.19 10.83 8.84
N GLU A 407 4.86 10.92 8.98
CA GLU A 407 3.92 11.12 7.87
C GLU A 407 4.14 12.49 7.22
N GLY A 408 4.44 13.51 8.01
CA GLY A 408 4.72 14.86 7.50
C GLY A 408 5.98 14.88 6.62
N LYS A 409 7.05 14.24 7.09
CA LYS A 409 8.28 14.03 6.31
C LYS A 409 8.02 13.17 5.07
N ALA A 410 7.28 12.06 5.21
CA ALA A 410 6.90 11.19 4.10
C ALA A 410 6.12 11.93 3.02
N ASN A 411 5.14 12.76 3.41
CA ASN A 411 4.40 13.62 2.50
C ASN A 411 5.31 14.67 1.82
N ASN A 412 6.42 15.10 2.43
CA ASN A 412 7.36 16.03 1.81
C ASN A 412 8.34 15.35 0.82
N ARG A 413 8.76 14.10 1.11
CA ARG A 413 9.56 13.24 0.21
C ARG A 413 8.72 12.79 -1.00
N ARG A 414 8.66 13.61 -2.05
CA ARG A 414 7.78 13.37 -3.20
C ARG A 414 8.37 13.84 -4.53
N VAL A 415 7.73 13.42 -5.61
CA VAL A 415 7.92 13.97 -6.96
C VAL A 415 6.60 14.60 -7.40
N GLU A 416 6.67 15.73 -8.11
CA GLU A 416 5.50 16.37 -8.70
C GLU A 416 5.68 16.51 -10.21
N PHE A 417 4.58 16.47 -10.96
CA PHE A 417 4.55 16.74 -12.39
C PHE A 417 3.70 17.98 -12.62
N VAL A 418 4.34 19.12 -12.85
CA VAL A 418 3.69 20.42 -13.01
C VAL A 418 3.51 20.72 -14.49
N LYS A 419 2.27 21.00 -14.91
CA LYS A 419 1.94 21.30 -16.31
C LYS A 419 2.58 22.62 -16.74
N GLN A 420 3.19 22.63 -17.93
CA GLN A 420 3.75 23.82 -18.59
C GLN A 420 2.78 24.44 -19.60
#